data_AF-A0A7K5PBB3-F1
#
_entry.id   AF-A0A7K5PBB3-F1
#
_cell.length_a   1.000
_cell.length_b   1.000
_cell.length_c   1.000
_cell.angle_alpha   90.00
_cell.angle_beta   90.00
_cell.angle_gamma   90.00
#
_symmetry.space_group_name_H-M   'P 1'
#
loop_
_entity.id
_entity.type
_entity.pdbx_description
1 polymer ?
#
loop_
_entity_poly.entity_id
_entity_poly.type
_entity_poly.pdbx_seq_one_letter_code
_entity_poly.pdbx_strand_id
1 'polypeptide(L)'
;PSDIEGNMESATVIDLIPWMEYEFRIIATNTLGTGEPSMPSQRIRTEGAPPNVAPSDVGGGGGSNRELTITWMPLSREYHYGNNFGYIVAFKPFGEKEWRRVTVTNPEIGRYVHKDESMPPSTQYQVKVKAFNNKGDGPFSLTAVIYSAQDGELMFQMSFTLWIQVSTTNISRTW
;
A
#
# COMPACT_ATOMS: atom_id res chain seq x y z
N PRO A 1 -20.40 -21.94 12.65
CA PRO A 1 -21.83 -22.17 12.28
C PRO A 1 -22.66 -20.93 12.63
N SER A 2 -23.56 -20.50 11.75
CA SER A 2 -24.48 -19.38 12.03
C SER A 2 -25.50 -19.73 13.11
N ASP A 3 -25.91 -21.00 13.15
CA ASP A 3 -26.93 -21.51 14.06
C ASP A 3 -26.35 -22.65 14.91
N ILE A 4 -26.66 -22.59 16.20
CA ILE A 4 -26.22 -23.53 17.22
C ILE A 4 -27.51 -24.13 17.80
N GLU A 5 -27.58 -25.45 17.98
CA GLU A 5 -28.72 -26.12 18.60
C GLU A 5 -29.05 -25.52 19.97
N GLY A 6 -30.34 -25.34 20.26
CA GLY A 6 -30.80 -24.60 21.45
C GLY A 6 -30.53 -25.25 22.80
N ASN A 7 -30.01 -26.49 22.82
CA ASN A 7 -29.56 -27.20 24.02
C ASN A 7 -28.04 -27.10 24.25
N MET A 8 -27.31 -26.38 23.39
CA MET A 8 -25.88 -26.17 23.53
C MET A 8 -25.56 -24.84 24.22
N GLU A 9 -24.56 -24.86 25.09
CA GLU A 9 -24.06 -23.68 25.82
C GLU A 9 -22.63 -23.30 25.41
N SER A 10 -22.06 -23.97 24.40
CA SER A 10 -20.73 -23.68 23.89
C SER A 10 -20.65 -23.79 22.38
N ALA A 11 -19.79 -22.96 21.78
CA ALA A 11 -19.48 -22.99 20.36
C ALA A 11 -18.10 -22.39 20.09
N THR A 12 -17.54 -22.72 18.93
CA THR A 12 -16.29 -22.12 18.45
C THR A 12 -16.61 -21.13 17.33
N VAL A 13 -16.26 -19.87 17.55
CA VAL A 13 -16.28 -18.86 16.48
C VAL A 13 -15.00 -19.02 15.67
N ILE A 14 -15.15 -19.21 14.36
CA ILE A 14 -14.07 -19.43 13.40
C ILE A 14 -13.98 -18.26 12.42
N ASP A 15 -12.95 -18.25 11.59
CA ASP A 15 -12.72 -17.24 10.55
C ASP A 15 -12.61 -15.79 11.07
N LEU A 16 -12.11 -15.65 12.30
CA LEU A 16 -11.76 -14.36 12.88
C LEU A 16 -10.49 -13.78 12.24
N ILE A 17 -10.42 -12.46 12.16
CA ILE A 17 -9.24 -11.75 11.66
C ILE A 17 -8.11 -11.85 12.70
N PRO A 18 -6.90 -12.27 12.30
CA PRO A 18 -5.74 -12.29 13.20
C PRO A 18 -5.39 -10.91 13.75
N TRP A 19 -4.91 -10.86 14.99
CA TRP A 19 -4.51 -9.63 15.68
C TRP A 19 -5.58 -8.54 15.77
N MET A 20 -6.85 -8.94 15.82
CA MET A 20 -7.99 -8.03 15.91
C MET A 20 -8.71 -8.18 17.24
N GLU A 21 -9.25 -7.07 17.73
CA GLU A 21 -10.08 -7.03 18.93
C GLU A 21 -11.53 -7.41 18.61
N TYR A 22 -12.10 -8.31 19.41
CA TYR A 22 -13.47 -8.78 19.27
C TYR A 22 -14.22 -8.72 20.60
N GLU A 23 -15.52 -8.46 20.49
CA GLU A 23 -16.53 -8.62 21.54
C GLU A 23 -17.65 -9.49 20.94
N PHE A 24 -18.20 -10.41 21.72
CA PHE A 24 -19.21 -11.37 21.26
C PHE A 24 -20.53 -11.17 22.01
N ARG A 25 -21.65 -11.44 21.32
CA ARG A 25 -22.99 -11.50 21.90
C ARG A 25 -23.68 -12.77 21.41
N ILE A 26 -24.56 -13.31 22.24
CA ILE A 26 -25.38 -14.48 21.92
C ILE A 26 -26.82 -14.02 21.75
N ILE A 27 -27.51 -14.53 20.75
CA ILE A 27 -28.92 -14.27 20.49
C ILE A 27 -29.64 -15.61 20.44
N ALA A 28 -30.64 -15.80 21.30
CA ALA A 28 -31.47 -16.99 21.29
C ALA A 28 -32.70 -16.78 20.41
N THR A 29 -33.08 -17.79 19.63
CA THR A 29 -34.29 -17.77 18.79
C THR A 29 -35.17 -18.97 19.15
N ASN A 30 -36.48 -18.75 19.22
CA ASN A 30 -37.49 -19.80 19.40
C ASN A 30 -38.59 -19.68 18.34
N THR A 31 -39.65 -20.49 18.44
CA THR A 31 -40.77 -20.49 17.47
C THR A 31 -41.56 -19.19 17.41
N LEU A 32 -41.47 -18.33 18.43
CA LEU A 32 -42.13 -17.02 18.46
C LEU A 32 -41.24 -15.91 17.89
N GLY A 33 -39.94 -16.17 17.72
CA GLY A 33 -38.99 -15.23 17.11
C GLY A 33 -37.63 -15.18 17.80
N THR A 34 -36.85 -14.19 17.40
CA THR A 34 -35.51 -13.90 17.92
C THR A 34 -35.60 -13.00 19.15
N GLY A 35 -34.94 -13.39 20.23
CA GLY A 35 -34.87 -12.60 21.46
C GLY A 35 -33.86 -11.45 21.39
N GLU A 36 -33.80 -10.66 22.46
CA GLU A 36 -32.79 -9.62 22.62
C GLU A 36 -31.38 -10.23 22.74
N PRO A 37 -30.33 -9.56 22.21
CA PRO A 37 -28.95 -9.99 22.40
C PRO A 37 -28.53 -9.99 23.87
N SER A 38 -27.62 -10.91 24.22
CA SER A 38 -26.93 -10.86 25.51
C SER A 38 -26.11 -9.56 25.66
N MET A 39 -25.69 -9.27 26.89
CA MET A 39 -24.59 -8.32 27.11
C MET A 39 -23.33 -8.75 26.34
N PRO A 40 -22.51 -7.80 25.86
CA PRO A 40 -21.25 -8.13 25.20
C PRO A 40 -20.28 -8.82 26.15
N SER A 41 -19.49 -9.74 25.61
CA SER A 41 -18.33 -10.32 26.30
C SER A 41 -17.29 -9.23 26.61
N GLN A 42 -16.30 -9.58 27.43
CA GLN A 42 -15.08 -8.79 27.47
C GLN A 42 -14.42 -8.75 26.09
N ARG A 43 -13.71 -7.65 25.83
CA ARG A 43 -12.91 -7.50 24.62
C ARG A 43 -11.69 -8.39 24.70
N ILE A 44 -11.47 -9.19 23.67
CA ILE A 44 -10.29 -10.06 23.53
C ILE A 44 -9.61 -9.79 22.19
N ARG A 45 -8.28 -9.95 22.13
CA ARG A 45 -7.53 -9.87 20.87
C ARG A 45 -7.13 -11.26 20.42
N THR A 46 -7.34 -11.56 19.14
CA THR A 46 -6.88 -12.79 18.51
C THR A 46 -5.35 -12.84 18.43
N GLU A 47 -4.78 -14.05 18.39
CA GLU A 47 -3.35 -14.24 18.11
C GLU A 47 -2.98 -13.71 16.72
N GLY A 48 -1.70 -13.38 16.54
CA GLY A 48 -1.19 -12.89 15.25
C GLY A 48 -0.84 -14.01 14.28
N ALA A 49 -0.90 -13.71 12.99
CA ALA A 49 -0.48 -14.57 11.88
C ALA A 49 0.31 -13.73 10.84
N PRO A 50 1.09 -14.34 9.92
CA PRO A 50 1.69 -13.59 8.82
C PRO A 50 0.60 -12.89 7.97
N PRO A 51 0.87 -11.69 7.41
CA PRO A 51 -0.09 -11.05 6.51
C PRO A 51 -0.36 -11.94 5.30
N ASN A 52 -1.58 -11.96 4.80
CA ASN A 52 -1.98 -12.79 3.65
C ASN A 52 -2.34 -11.97 2.40
N VAL A 53 -2.33 -10.63 2.49
CA VAL A 53 -2.65 -9.71 1.40
C VAL A 53 -1.39 -8.93 1.00
N ALA A 54 -1.18 -8.74 -0.30
CA ALA A 54 -0.14 -7.87 -0.84
C ALA A 54 -0.66 -6.43 -1.00
N PRO A 55 0.18 -5.40 -0.86
CA PRO A 55 -0.19 -4.03 -1.20
C PRO A 55 -0.65 -3.90 -2.66
N SER A 56 -1.71 -3.11 -2.88
CA SER A 56 -2.21 -2.77 -4.21
C SER A 56 -1.56 -1.48 -4.74
N ASP A 57 -1.87 -1.15 -6.00
CA ASP A 57 -1.43 0.07 -6.68
C ASP A 57 0.08 0.31 -6.59
N VAL A 58 0.85 -0.78 -6.65
CA VAL A 58 2.31 -0.73 -6.70
C VAL A 58 2.73 -0.13 -8.03
N GLY A 59 3.48 0.96 -7.96
CA GLY A 59 3.91 1.73 -9.11
C GLY A 59 4.93 2.79 -8.70
N GLY A 60 4.91 3.91 -9.41
CA GLY A 60 5.82 5.02 -9.15
C GLY A 60 6.32 5.67 -10.43
N GLY A 61 7.46 6.36 -10.32
CA GLY A 61 8.06 7.13 -11.39
C GLY A 61 8.40 8.56 -10.96
N GLY A 62 9.32 9.18 -11.69
CA GLY A 62 9.71 10.57 -11.45
C GLY A 62 10.47 10.79 -10.13
N GLY A 63 10.47 12.04 -9.68
CA GLY A 63 11.27 12.52 -8.54
C GLY A 63 12.23 13.62 -8.96
N SER A 64 13.16 13.96 -8.07
CA SER A 64 14.31 14.82 -8.41
C SER A 64 15.33 14.02 -9.20
N ASN A 65 16.34 14.71 -9.75
CA ASN A 65 17.42 14.03 -10.48
C ASN A 65 18.02 12.88 -9.65
N ARG A 66 18.32 11.75 -10.31
CA ARG A 66 18.90 10.53 -9.71
C ARG A 66 18.02 9.84 -8.66
N GLU A 67 16.71 10.07 -8.69
CA GLU A 67 15.74 9.40 -7.82
C GLU A 67 14.90 8.35 -8.55
N LEU A 68 14.52 7.30 -7.82
CA LEU A 68 13.50 6.33 -8.20
C LEU A 68 12.44 6.34 -7.11
N THR A 69 11.28 6.93 -7.43
CA THR A 69 10.14 6.98 -6.52
C THR A 69 9.25 5.76 -6.72
N ILE A 70 9.07 4.97 -5.66
CA ILE A 70 8.23 3.78 -5.61
C ILE A 70 7.04 4.07 -4.71
N THR A 71 5.83 3.75 -5.17
CA THR A 71 4.58 3.97 -4.42
C THR A 71 3.74 2.72 -4.35
N TRP A 72 2.92 2.60 -3.31
CA TRP A 72 1.91 1.55 -3.12
C TRP A 72 0.79 2.10 -2.23
N MET A 73 -0.38 1.45 -2.25
CA MET A 73 -1.44 1.75 -1.29
C MET A 73 -1.13 1.10 0.06
N PRO A 74 -1.02 1.87 1.17
CA PRO A 74 -0.89 1.31 2.51
C PRO A 74 -2.04 0.35 2.83
N LEU A 75 -1.74 -0.79 3.45
CA LEU A 75 -2.76 -1.72 3.91
C LEU A 75 -3.45 -1.16 5.16
N SER A 76 -4.77 -1.31 5.22
CA SER A 76 -5.56 -0.95 6.39
C SER A 76 -5.31 -1.91 7.56
N ARG A 77 -5.66 -1.44 8.77
CA ARG A 77 -5.31 -2.08 10.05
C ARG A 77 -5.71 -3.56 10.12
N GLU A 78 -6.84 -3.92 9.54
CA GLU A 78 -7.36 -5.28 9.51
C GLU A 78 -6.47 -6.26 8.76
N TYR A 79 -5.63 -5.81 7.83
CA TYR A 79 -4.68 -6.65 7.10
C TYR A 79 -3.29 -6.72 7.75
N HIS A 80 -3.08 -6.06 8.90
CA HIS A 80 -1.78 -6.09 9.56
C HIS A 80 -1.46 -7.46 10.15
N TYR A 81 -2.49 -8.15 10.66
CA TYR A 81 -2.46 -9.53 11.17
C TYR A 81 -1.46 -9.79 12.32
N GLY A 82 -0.75 -8.78 12.81
CA GLY A 82 0.28 -8.93 13.84
C GLY A 82 0.93 -7.62 14.25
N ASN A 83 1.88 -7.71 15.18
CA ASN A 83 2.65 -6.57 15.66
C ASN A 83 3.85 -6.29 14.75
N ASN A 84 4.48 -5.12 14.88
CA ASN A 84 5.65 -4.72 14.09
C ASN A 84 5.42 -4.85 12.58
N PHE A 85 4.23 -4.44 12.13
CA PHE A 85 3.86 -4.46 10.73
C PHE A 85 4.68 -3.44 9.93
N GLY A 86 5.06 -3.80 8.70
CA GLY A 86 5.69 -2.91 7.75
C GLY A 86 5.73 -3.50 6.34
N TYR A 87 6.51 -2.88 5.46
CA TYR A 87 6.66 -3.30 4.07
C TYR A 87 8.12 -3.62 3.72
N ILE A 88 8.30 -4.59 2.82
CA ILE A 88 9.56 -4.82 2.13
C ILE A 88 9.36 -4.42 0.67
N VAL A 89 10.06 -3.38 0.26
CA VAL A 89 10.09 -2.90 -1.12
C VAL A 89 11.25 -3.57 -1.84
N ALA A 90 10.96 -4.31 -2.90
CA ALA A 90 11.96 -4.96 -3.72
C ALA A 90 11.98 -4.31 -5.12
N PHE A 91 13.16 -3.90 -5.57
CA PHE A 91 13.33 -3.26 -6.88
C PHE A 91 14.66 -3.67 -7.53
N LYS A 92 14.70 -3.64 -8.86
CA LYS A 92 15.91 -3.89 -9.65
C LYS A 92 15.80 -3.26 -11.04
N PRO A 93 16.92 -2.90 -11.68
CA PRO A 93 16.90 -2.52 -13.08
C PRO A 93 16.23 -3.61 -13.94
N PHE A 94 15.54 -3.21 -15.00
CA PHE A 94 14.90 -4.15 -15.90
C PHE A 94 15.95 -5.06 -16.55
N GLY A 95 15.68 -6.37 -16.62
CA GLY A 95 16.62 -7.37 -17.16
C GLY A 95 17.67 -7.89 -16.18
N GLU A 96 17.92 -7.22 -15.04
CA GLU A 96 18.83 -7.76 -14.02
C GLU A 96 18.21 -8.93 -13.24
N LYS A 97 19.05 -9.75 -12.61
CA LYS A 97 18.61 -10.94 -11.86
C LYS A 97 18.31 -10.64 -10.39
N GLU A 98 19.17 -9.84 -9.75
CA GLU A 98 19.14 -9.65 -8.31
C GLU A 98 18.21 -8.51 -7.89
N TRP A 99 17.45 -8.75 -6.83
CA TRP A 99 16.53 -7.77 -6.24
C TRP A 99 17.21 -7.02 -5.09
N ARG A 100 17.32 -5.70 -5.20
CA ARG A 100 17.59 -4.83 -4.06
C ARG A 100 16.33 -4.77 -3.18
N ARG A 101 16.51 -4.70 -1.87
CA ARG A 101 15.41 -4.72 -0.90
C ARG A 101 15.63 -3.65 0.17
N VAL A 102 14.55 -3.01 0.58
CA VAL A 102 14.52 -2.07 1.71
C VAL A 102 13.30 -2.32 2.57
N THR A 103 13.45 -2.12 3.87
CA THR A 103 12.37 -2.26 4.85
C THR A 103 11.80 -0.89 5.19
N VAL A 104 10.48 -0.76 5.11
CA VAL A 104 9.72 0.43 5.53
C VAL A 104 8.88 0.02 6.74
N THR A 105 9.25 0.52 7.92
CA THR A 105 8.64 0.10 9.20
C THR A 105 7.41 0.92 9.61
N ASN A 106 7.09 2.00 8.89
CA ASN A 106 5.90 2.79 9.15
C ASN A 106 4.72 2.26 8.30
N PRO A 107 3.65 1.72 8.92
CA PRO A 107 2.49 1.17 8.22
C PRO A 107 1.76 2.17 7.33
N GLU A 108 1.79 3.46 7.68
CA GLU A 108 1.03 4.52 7.01
C GLU A 108 1.75 5.06 5.76
N ILE A 109 3.02 4.69 5.56
CA ILE A 109 3.80 5.18 4.43
C ILE A 109 3.58 4.28 3.22
N GLY A 110 3.06 4.88 2.14
CA GLY A 110 2.87 4.26 0.81
C GLY A 110 3.93 4.66 -0.21
N ARG A 111 5.13 5.07 0.23
CA ARG A 111 6.18 5.61 -0.66
C ARG A 111 7.59 5.32 -0.15
N TYR A 112 8.49 4.96 -1.06
CA TYR A 112 9.92 4.91 -0.85
C TYR A 112 10.65 5.63 -1.99
N VAL A 113 11.69 6.40 -1.67
CA VAL A 113 12.51 7.11 -2.65
C VAL A 113 13.93 6.56 -2.56
N HIS A 114 14.36 5.89 -3.62
CA HIS A 114 15.74 5.45 -3.77
C HIS A 114 16.54 6.56 -4.47
N LYS A 115 17.72 6.89 -3.95
CA LYS A 115 18.65 7.82 -4.60
C LYS A 115 19.94 7.08 -4.95
N ASP A 116 20.40 7.26 -6.18
CA ASP A 116 21.63 6.64 -6.68
C ASP A 116 22.24 7.55 -7.76
N GLU A 117 23.35 8.21 -7.42
CA GLU A 117 24.05 9.14 -8.33
C GLU A 117 24.51 8.48 -9.64
N SER A 118 24.68 7.15 -9.63
CA SER A 118 25.09 6.39 -10.82
C SER A 118 23.91 6.02 -11.72
N MET A 119 22.67 6.22 -11.28
CA MET A 119 21.47 5.84 -12.01
C MET A 119 21.22 6.81 -13.18
N PRO A 120 21.20 6.33 -14.44
CA PRO A 120 20.81 7.15 -15.58
C PRO A 120 19.35 7.63 -15.47
N PRO A 121 19.00 8.78 -16.06
CA PRO A 121 17.62 9.24 -16.09
C PRO A 121 16.74 8.27 -16.90
N SER A 122 15.45 8.21 -16.58
CA SER A 122 14.47 7.33 -17.27
C SER A 122 14.90 5.86 -17.38
N THR A 123 15.68 5.38 -16.41
CA THR A 123 16.07 3.97 -16.35
C THR A 123 14.86 3.14 -15.95
N GLN A 124 14.59 2.06 -16.69
CA GLN A 124 13.48 1.17 -16.41
C GLN A 124 13.80 0.22 -15.25
N TYR A 125 12.87 0.10 -14.31
CA TYR A 125 12.95 -0.76 -13.13
C TYR A 125 11.76 -1.70 -13.05
N GLN A 126 11.98 -2.89 -12.50
CA GLN A 126 10.93 -3.76 -12.00
C GLN A 126 10.82 -3.59 -10.49
N VAL A 127 9.59 -3.46 -9.99
CA VAL A 127 9.31 -3.23 -8.56
C VAL A 127 8.16 -4.10 -8.08
N LYS A 128 8.24 -4.57 -6.84
CA LYS A 128 7.17 -5.25 -6.12
C LYS A 128 7.30 -5.02 -4.63
N VAL A 129 6.17 -5.03 -3.92
CA VAL A 129 6.12 -4.74 -2.47
C VAL A 129 5.40 -5.89 -1.78
N LYS A 130 5.85 -6.28 -0.59
CA LYS A 130 5.11 -7.18 0.31
C LYS A 130 4.98 -6.56 1.69
N ALA A 131 3.94 -6.96 2.41
CA ALA A 131 3.84 -6.68 3.84
C ALA A 131 4.59 -7.73 4.67
N PHE A 132 4.95 -7.37 5.89
CA PHE A 132 5.46 -8.30 6.91
C PHE A 132 4.98 -7.87 8.28
N ASN A 133 5.03 -8.79 9.24
CA ASN A 133 4.87 -8.50 10.67
C ASN A 133 5.77 -9.43 11.50
N ASN A 134 5.65 -9.40 12.83
CA ASN A 134 6.46 -10.23 13.72
C ASN A 134 6.24 -11.75 13.60
N LYS A 135 5.21 -12.19 12.88
CA LYS A 135 4.92 -13.61 12.61
C LYS A 135 5.47 -14.08 11.27
N GLY A 136 5.78 -13.16 10.35
CA GLY A 136 6.40 -13.49 9.07
C GLY A 136 6.03 -12.53 7.95
N ASP A 137 6.33 -12.97 6.73
CA ASP A 137 6.10 -12.22 5.50
C ASP A 137 4.78 -12.59 4.84
N GLY A 138 4.14 -11.62 4.20
CA GLY A 138 3.05 -11.85 3.27
C GLY A 138 3.50 -12.03 1.82
N PRO A 139 2.54 -12.20 0.89
CA PRO A 139 2.85 -12.34 -0.53
C PRO A 139 3.38 -11.03 -1.12
N PHE A 140 4.21 -11.13 -2.16
CA PHE A 140 4.54 -9.99 -2.99
C PHE A 140 3.35 -9.58 -3.87
N SER A 141 3.25 -8.28 -4.13
CA SER A 141 2.39 -7.70 -5.15
C SER A 141 2.73 -8.23 -6.55
N LEU A 142 1.87 -7.90 -7.51
CA LEU A 142 2.27 -7.94 -8.92
C LEU A 142 3.52 -7.08 -9.14
N THR A 143 4.35 -7.51 -10.09
CA THR A 143 5.55 -6.75 -10.46
C THR A 143 5.16 -5.62 -11.41
N ALA A 144 5.37 -4.39 -10.99
CA ALA A 144 5.19 -3.20 -11.83
C ALA A 144 6.49 -2.84 -12.53
N VAL A 145 6.36 -2.16 -13.68
CA VAL A 145 7.47 -1.56 -14.41
C VAL A 145 7.36 -0.06 -14.27
N ILE A 146 8.41 0.59 -13.77
CA ILE A 146 8.48 2.03 -13.53
C ILE A 146 9.78 2.60 -14.09
N TYR A 147 9.91 3.93 -14.12
CA TYR A 147 11.09 4.62 -14.60
C TYR A 147 11.69 5.53 -13.53
N SER A 148 13.01 5.62 -13.45
CA SER A 148 13.67 6.65 -12.63
C SER A 148 13.34 8.05 -13.13
N ALA A 149 13.62 9.06 -12.30
CA ALA A 149 13.43 10.45 -12.65
C ALA A 149 14.12 10.82 -13.98
N GLN A 150 13.49 11.73 -14.72
CA GLN A 150 14.12 12.36 -15.86
C GLN A 150 15.17 13.36 -15.36
N ASP A 151 16.26 13.53 -16.11
CA ASP A 151 17.12 14.69 -15.90
C ASP A 151 16.22 15.91 -16.13
N GLY A 152 16.14 16.81 -15.14
CA GLY A 152 15.39 18.04 -15.31
C GLY A 152 15.90 18.71 -16.58
N GLU A 153 14.97 19.07 -17.50
CA GLU A 153 15.36 19.91 -18.63
C GLU A 153 16.15 21.07 -18.05
N LEU A 154 17.42 21.17 -18.45
CA LEU A 154 18.13 22.43 -18.36
C LEU A 154 17.34 23.35 -19.30
N MET A 155 16.26 23.92 -18.77
CA MET A 155 15.71 25.18 -19.23
C MET A 155 16.83 26.18 -18.94
N PHE A 156 17.90 26.14 -19.75
CA PHE A 156 18.47 27.38 -20.21
C PHE A 156 17.25 28.14 -20.64
N GLN A 157 16.93 29.18 -19.89
CA GLN A 157 16.01 30.21 -20.28
C GLN A 157 16.50 30.65 -21.65
N MET A 158 16.05 29.97 -22.72
CA MET A 158 16.22 30.46 -24.07
C MET A 158 15.61 31.84 -23.97
N SER A 159 16.43 32.85 -24.19
CA SER A 159 16.00 34.23 -24.27
C SER A 159 15.09 34.32 -25.49
N PHE A 160 13.83 33.91 -25.33
CA PHE A 160 12.79 34.15 -26.30
C PHE A 160 12.64 35.67 -26.35
N THR A 161 13.17 36.28 -27.41
CA THR A 161 12.92 37.70 -27.67
C THR A 161 11.44 37.79 -28.04
N LEU A 162 10.65 38.35 -27.13
CA LEU A 162 9.22 38.56 -27.33
C LEU A 162 9.01 39.60 -28.43
N TRP A 163 8.58 39.17 -29.62
CA TRP A 163 8.08 40.08 -30.64
C TRP A 163 6.59 40.32 -30.40
N ILE A 164 6.25 41.54 -29.98
CA ILE A 164 4.86 41.98 -29.89
C ILE A 164 4.54 42.79 -31.14
N GLN A 165 3.67 42.27 -32.00
CA GLN A 165 3.02 43.05 -33.05
C GLN A 165 1.64 43.49 -32.53
N VAL A 166 1.46 44.80 -32.36
CA VAL A 166 0.19 45.41 -31.96
C VAL A 166 -0.42 46.10 -33.17
N SER A 167 -1.68 45.78 -33.47
CA SER A 167 -2.52 46.53 -34.40
C SER A 167 -3.75 47.08 -33.66
N THR A 168 -4.56 47.91 -34.33
CA THR A 168 -5.77 48.48 -33.73
C THR A 168 -6.80 47.45 -33.28
N THR A 169 -6.72 46.20 -33.76
CA THR A 169 -7.71 45.16 -33.47
C THR A 169 -7.12 43.85 -32.96
N ASN A 170 -5.79 43.66 -32.99
CA ASN A 170 -5.19 42.37 -32.61
C ASN A 170 -3.81 42.50 -31.95
N ILE A 171 -3.55 41.57 -31.04
CA ILE A 171 -2.22 41.29 -30.49
C ILE A 171 -1.90 39.83 -30.79
N SER A 172 -0.77 39.57 -31.44
CA SER A 172 -0.22 38.22 -31.60
C SER A 172 1.01 38.04 -30.70
N ARG A 173 1.15 36.84 -30.11
CA ARG A 173 2.32 36.42 -29.34
C ARG A 173 2.86 35.13 -29.95
N THR A 174 4.16 35.07 -30.19
CA THR A 174 4.87 33.88 -30.63
C THR A 174 6.03 33.60 -29.71
N TRP A 175 6.19 32.33 -29.34
CA TRP A 175 7.36 31.76 -28.69
C TRP A 175 8.18 31.00 -29.73
#